data_AF-A0A7Z9ZLH4-F1
#
_entry.id   AF-A0A7Z9ZLH4-F1
#
_cell.length_a   1.000
_cell.length_b   1.000
_cell.length_c   1.000
_cell.angle_alpha   90.00
_cell.angle_beta   90.00
_cell.angle_gamma   90.00
#
_symmetry.space_group_name_H-M   'P 1'
#
loop_
_entity.id
_entity.type
_entity.pdbx_description
1 polymer ?
#
loop_
_entity_poly.entity_id
_entity_poly.type
_entity_poly.pdbx_seq_one_letter_code
_entity_poly.pdbx_strand_id
1 'polypeptide(L)' 'MAKKKKSRRRSRGPRLSQAQLVQPTPVVRTAAPDQQTSGDALPDLRKEYWYVVADLERIAIIAAV' A
#
# COMPACT_ATOMS: atom_id res chain seq x y z
N MET A 1 14.21 -53.42 14.28
CA MET A 1 14.20 -52.58 13.07
C MET A 1 12.76 -52.20 12.70
N ALA A 2 12.18 -51.16 13.29
CA ALA A 2 10.77 -50.79 13.06
C ALA A 2 10.65 -49.59 12.09
N LYS A 3 10.07 -49.81 10.91
CA LYS A 3 9.87 -48.78 9.87
C LYS A 3 8.77 -47.79 10.29
N LYS A 4 9.14 -46.55 10.60
CA LYS A 4 8.20 -45.47 10.94
C LYS A 4 7.49 -44.98 9.67
N LYS A 5 6.21 -45.36 9.48
CA LYS A 5 5.37 -44.87 8.37
C LYS A 5 5.08 -43.37 8.56
N LYS A 6 5.60 -42.52 7.67
CA LYS A 6 5.33 -41.08 7.63
C LYS A 6 3.91 -40.84 7.08
N SER A 7 2.96 -40.59 7.97
CA SER A 7 1.58 -40.25 7.63
C SER A 7 1.53 -38.94 6.84
N ARG A 8 0.95 -38.98 5.62
CA ARG A 8 0.73 -37.81 4.75
C ARG A 8 -0.35 -36.91 5.39
N ARG A 9 0.07 -35.87 6.14
CA ARG A 9 -0.80 -34.74 6.48
C ARG A 9 -1.18 -34.02 5.18
N ARG A 10 -2.41 -34.23 4.71
CA ARG A 10 -3.03 -33.42 3.65
C ARG A 10 -2.98 -31.97 4.10
N SER A 11 -2.32 -31.12 3.33
CA SER A 11 -2.26 -29.68 3.53
C SER A 11 -3.66 -29.10 3.35
N ARG A 12 -4.44 -29.09 4.44
CA ARG A 12 -5.57 -28.18 4.56
C ARG A 12 -4.94 -26.79 4.55
N GLY A 13 -5.15 -26.03 3.48
CA GLY A 13 -4.63 -24.67 3.34
C GLY A 13 -4.95 -23.83 4.59
N PRO A 14 -4.21 -22.72 4.81
CA PRO A 14 -4.43 -21.85 5.94
C PRO A 14 -5.91 -21.44 5.99
N ARG A 15 -6.60 -21.83 7.07
CA ARG A 15 -7.98 -21.41 7.32
C ARG A 15 -7.92 -19.96 7.79
N LEU A 16 -8.19 -19.04 6.86
CA LEU A 16 -8.32 -17.62 7.19
C LEU A 16 -9.51 -17.43 8.14
N SER A 17 -9.35 -16.57 9.14
CA SER A 17 -10.45 -16.19 10.02
C SER A 17 -11.49 -15.37 9.25
N GLN A 18 -12.74 -15.33 9.72
CA GLN A 18 -13.80 -14.57 9.01
C GLN A 18 -13.42 -13.10 8.80
N ALA A 19 -12.70 -12.49 9.74
CA ALA A 19 -12.21 -11.11 9.61
C ALA A 19 -11.20 -10.92 8.46
N GLN A 20 -10.46 -11.97 8.09
CA GLN A 20 -9.47 -11.94 7.01
C GLN A 20 -10.09 -12.18 5.63
N LEU A 21 -11.37 -12.54 5.55
CA LEU A 21 -12.10 -12.68 4.29
C LEU A 21 -12.73 -11.36 3.83
N VAL A 22 -12.72 -10.32 4.68
CA VAL A 22 -13.27 -9.01 4.35
C VAL A 22 -12.27 -8.27 3.46
N GLN A 23 -12.64 -8.00 2.21
CA GLN A 23 -11.83 -7.17 1.32
C GLN A 23 -11.94 -5.70 1.74
N PRO A 24 -10.81 -4.96 1.82
CA PRO A 24 -10.87 -3.53 2.06
C PRO A 24 -11.50 -2.84 0.85
N THR A 25 -12.56 -2.07 1.08
CA THR A 25 -13.16 -1.22 0.05
C THR A 25 -12.20 -0.08 -0.29
N PRO A 26 -11.90 0.17 -1.58
CA PRO A 26 -11.08 1.30 -1.97
C PRO A 26 -11.82 2.60 -1.63
N VAL A 27 -11.23 3.40 -0.75
CA VAL A 27 -11.71 4.77 -0.49
C VAL A 27 -11.28 5.62 -1.69
N VAL A 28 -12.23 5.95 -2.56
CA VAL A 28 -12.01 6.89 -3.66
C VAL A 28 -11.86 8.29 -3.04
N ARG A 29 -10.61 8.74 -2.90
CA ARG A 29 -10.33 10.15 -2.60
C ARG A 29 -10.51 10.93 -3.90
N THR A 30 -11.64 11.62 -4.04
CA THR A 30 -11.80 12.66 -5.06
C THR A 30 -10.74 13.73 -4.84
N ALA A 31 -9.87 13.93 -5.83
CA ALA A 31 -8.88 15.00 -5.82
C ALA A 31 -9.60 16.34 -5.66
N ALA A 32 -9.31 17.05 -4.57
CA ALA A 32 -9.71 18.44 -4.42
C ALA A 32 -8.90 19.31 -5.40
N PRO A 33 -9.44 20.43 -5.91
CA PRO A 33 -8.71 21.31 -6.81
C PRO A 33 -7.49 21.90 -6.08
N ASP A 34 -6.32 21.81 -6.71
CA ASP A 34 -5.06 22.35 -6.21
C ASP A 34 -5.18 23.86 -5.98
N GLN A 35 -5.20 24.27 -4.71
CA GLN A 35 -4.89 25.65 -4.36
C GLN A 35 -3.37 25.82 -4.43
N GLN A 36 -2.89 26.31 -5.57
CA GLN A 36 -1.53 26.82 -5.70
C GLN A 36 -1.39 28.11 -4.88
N THR A 37 -1.09 27.97 -3.60
CA THR A 37 -0.60 29.09 -2.78
C THR A 37 0.88 29.30 -3.10
N SER A 38 1.14 30.06 -4.17
CA SER A 38 2.45 30.66 -4.40
C SER A 38 2.56 31.87 -3.48
N GLY A 39 3.34 31.78 -2.40
CA GLY A 39 3.55 32.94 -1.55
C GLY A 39 4.14 32.60 -0.19
N ASP A 40 5.43 32.91 -0.06
CA ASP A 40 6.12 33.35 1.16
C ASP A 40 6.44 32.34 2.29
N ALA A 41 7.75 32.07 2.39
CA ALA A 41 8.54 31.87 3.60
C ALA A 41 8.10 30.79 4.61
N LEU A 42 7.73 29.60 4.12
CA LEU A 42 7.74 28.39 4.94
C LEU A 42 9.15 27.75 4.91
N PRO A 43 9.61 27.07 6.00
CA PRO A 43 10.82 26.25 5.94
C PRO A 43 10.73 25.35 4.72
N ASP A 44 11.84 25.10 4.02
CA ASP A 44 11.88 24.41 2.73
C ASP A 44 11.01 23.12 2.75
N LEU A 45 9.73 23.25 2.37
CA LEU A 45 8.70 22.22 2.53
C LEU A 45 9.10 20.95 1.79
N ARG A 46 9.92 21.12 0.75
CA ARG A 46 10.51 20.03 -0.03
C ARG A 46 11.43 19.15 0.82
N LYS A 47 12.13 19.71 1.82
CA LYS A 47 12.97 18.94 2.74
C LYS A 47 12.15 18.20 3.79
N GLU A 48 11.13 18.85 4.37
CA GLU A 48 10.27 18.24 5.38
C GLU A 48 9.36 17.16 4.78
N TYR A 49 8.88 17.37 3.55
CA TYR A 49 7.97 16.49 2.84
C TYR A 49 8.59 15.88 1.57
N TRP A 50 9.88 15.53 1.63
CA TRP A 50 10.60 14.96 0.48
C TRP A 50 9.92 13.71 -0.10
N TYR A 51 9.29 12.91 0.76
CA TYR A 51 8.58 11.69 0.39
C TYR A 51 7.34 11.98 -0.47
N VAL A 52 6.65 13.11 -0.24
CA VAL A 52 5.48 13.52 -1.03
C VAL A 52 5.92 13.83 -2.45
N VAL A 53 7.03 14.56 -2.61
CA VAL A 53 7.60 14.87 -3.92
C VAL A 53 7.97 13.60 -4.67
N ALA A 54 8.63 12.64 -4.01
CA ALA A 54 8.99 11.36 -4.62
C ALA A 54 7.77 10.52 -5.02
N ASP A 55 6.70 10.53 -4.22
CA ASP A 55 5.48 9.79 -4.56
C ASP A 55 4.71 10.45 -5.71
N LEU A 56 4.68 11.79 -5.77
CA LEU A 56 4.12 12.53 -6.90
C LEU A 56 4.88 12.22 -8.20
N GLU A 57 6.21 12.15 -8.17
CA GLU A 57 7.02 11.72 -9.32
C GLU A 57 6.67 10.29 -9.74
N ARG A 58 6.55 9.38 -8.78
CA ARG A 58 6.17 7.99 -9.06
C ARG A 58 4.77 7.88 -9.66
N ILE A 59 3.80 8.64 -9.15
CA ILE A 59 2.44 8.70 -9.70
C ILE A 59 2.48 9.27 -11.12
N ALA A 60 3.27 10.32 -11.38
CA ALA A 60 3.42 10.88 -12.71
C ALA A 60 3.99 9.86 -13.71
N ILE A 61 4.98 9.06 -13.30
CA ILE A 61 5.52 7.96 -14.13
C ILE A 61 4.45 6.91 -14.41
N ILE A 62 3.69 6.48 -13.40
CA ILE A 62 2.62 5.48 -13.57
C ILE A 62 1.51 6.02 -14.48
N ALA A 63 1.13 7.29 -14.34
CA ALA A 63 0.08 7.91 -15.14
C ALA A 63 0.50 8.15 -16.61
N ALA A 64 1.80 8.23 -16.88
CA ALA A 64 2.34 8.43 -18.22
C ALA A 64 2.51 7.14 -19.04
N VAL A 65 2.35 5.97 -18.42
CA VAL A 65 2.43 4.63 -19.05
C VAL A 65 1.02 4.10 -19.31
#